data_AF-A0A1F6FG84-F1
#
_entry.id   AF-A0A1F6FG84-F1
#
_cell.length_a   1.000
_cell.length_b   1.000
_cell.length_c   1.000
_cell.angle_alpha   90.00
_cell.angle_beta   90.00
_cell.angle_gamma   90.00
#
_symmetry.space_group_name_H-M   'P 1'
#
loop_
_entity.id
_entity.type
_entity.pdbx_description
1 polymer ?
#
loop_
_entity_poly.entity_id
_entity_poly.type
_entity_poly.pdbx_seq_one_letter_code
_entity_poly.pdbx_strand_id
1 'polypeptide(L)'
;MEKYRQPKQQFLTGAELLERNEAGRERYKLKAGAYQFEFGFRNFGEHEDDWLSRASDRASDWETPFTFDYEHPKVAEFTKNLFQGESSFASPEAVRALADRLGQLIRSMGINEPEYNNSLSDIVTSGKGMCDAKSVLFGSLLARHTNLKAQAIIGQYGKVHERVSHPFHHQWMRISDGTHVYLFDPMYKRFATFENEGDAFYPLDEEDSHFSNLTPACYPAAKLMTQMGISRFGGVQVVESNSGDSHEIYVSSEESLPVQLSNNATFSFEIDKEKEFEIFDGAIKTGSDETALYFPIKGFRELK
;
A
#
# COMPACT_ATOMS: atom_id res chain seq x y z
N MET A 1 22.05 -17.24 5.25
CA MET A 1 20.72 -16.69 4.98
C MET A 1 20.47 -15.57 5.96
N GLU A 2 20.28 -14.38 5.45
CA GLU A 2 19.85 -13.20 6.21
C GLU A 2 18.41 -13.42 6.72
N LYS A 3 18.05 -12.86 7.89
CA LYS A 3 16.75 -13.08 8.53
C LYS A 3 16.06 -11.75 8.79
N TYR A 4 14.78 -11.63 8.41
CA TYR A 4 13.96 -10.43 8.66
C TYR A 4 12.96 -10.69 9.79
N ARG A 5 12.86 -9.82 10.80
CA ARG A 5 11.99 -10.02 11.98
C ARG A 5 10.69 -9.21 11.90
N GLN A 6 9.59 -9.76 12.44
CA GLN A 6 8.32 -9.06 12.59
C GLN A 6 8.31 -8.12 13.82
N PRO A 7 7.71 -6.91 13.72
CA PRO A 7 7.44 -6.06 14.89
C PRO A 7 6.30 -6.63 15.76
N LYS A 8 6.40 -6.48 17.09
CA LYS A 8 5.35 -6.89 18.05
C LYS A 8 4.20 -5.89 18.09
N GLN A 9 2.96 -6.33 17.79
CA GLN A 9 1.74 -5.52 17.89
C GLN A 9 1.36 -5.21 19.35
N GLN A 10 0.98 -3.96 19.64
CA GLN A 10 0.39 -3.56 20.92
C GLN A 10 -0.80 -2.60 20.73
N PHE A 11 -1.83 -2.81 21.57
CA PHE A 11 -3.13 -2.11 21.56
C PHE A 11 -3.03 -0.60 21.82
N LEU A 12 -4.11 0.12 21.44
CA LEU A 12 -4.36 1.54 21.67
C LEU A 12 -4.13 1.91 23.15
N THR A 13 -3.00 2.52 23.49
CA THR A 13 -2.74 3.08 24.83
C THR A 13 -2.30 4.54 24.73
N GLY A 14 -2.71 5.38 25.70
CA GLY A 14 -2.30 6.79 25.76
C GLY A 14 -3.11 7.79 24.90
N ALA A 15 -4.20 7.35 24.27
CA ALA A 15 -5.19 8.21 23.62
C ALA A 15 -6.52 8.18 24.40
N GLU A 16 -7.15 9.34 24.60
CA GLU A 16 -8.49 9.45 25.17
C GLU A 16 -9.53 9.46 24.04
N LEU A 17 -10.46 8.50 24.05
CA LEU A 17 -11.58 8.48 23.11
C LEU A 17 -12.58 9.58 23.50
N LEU A 18 -12.77 10.57 22.62
CA LEU A 18 -13.69 11.69 22.82
C LEU A 18 -15.10 11.36 22.33
N GLU A 19 -15.21 10.75 21.15
CA GLU A 19 -16.48 10.55 20.46
C GLU A 19 -16.39 9.31 19.56
N ARG A 20 -17.50 8.58 19.45
CA ARG A 20 -17.74 7.60 18.38
C ARG A 20 -19.06 7.94 17.71
N ASN A 21 -19.06 8.16 16.40
CA ASN A 21 -20.28 8.45 15.66
C ASN A 21 -20.90 7.18 15.03
N GLU A 22 -22.13 7.31 14.50
CA GLU A 22 -22.87 6.18 13.88
C GLU A 22 -22.18 5.61 12.63
N ALA A 23 -21.27 6.39 12.00
CA ALA A 23 -20.45 5.96 10.88
C ALA A 23 -19.15 5.23 11.32
N GLY A 24 -19.03 4.90 12.61
CA GLY A 24 -17.85 4.18 13.15
C GLY A 24 -16.59 5.03 13.25
N ARG A 25 -16.67 6.36 13.07
CA ARG A 25 -15.52 7.25 13.25
C ARG A 25 -15.25 7.47 14.73
N GLU A 26 -13.99 7.39 15.12
CA GLU A 26 -13.53 7.56 16.49
C GLU A 26 -12.62 8.79 16.58
N ARG A 27 -13.02 9.76 17.39
CA ARG A 27 -12.19 10.95 17.65
C ARG A 27 -11.38 10.71 18.91
N TYR A 28 -10.08 10.94 18.81
CA TYR A 28 -9.10 10.74 19.85
C TYR A 28 -8.41 12.05 20.23
N LYS A 29 -8.04 12.12 21.50
CA LYS A 29 -7.28 13.21 22.08
C LYS A 29 -5.95 12.71 22.62
N LEU A 30 -4.88 13.37 22.20
CA LEU A 30 -3.51 13.10 22.64
C LEU A 30 -3.03 14.25 23.52
N LYS A 31 -2.34 13.91 24.61
CA LYS A 31 -1.66 14.88 25.47
C LYS A 31 -0.25 15.13 24.94
N ALA A 32 0.44 16.15 25.44
CA ALA A 32 1.86 16.32 25.14
C ALA A 32 2.63 15.05 25.51
N GLY A 33 3.44 14.53 24.60
CA GLY A 33 4.10 13.23 24.77
C GLY A 33 4.64 12.65 23.46
N ALA A 34 5.32 11.51 23.59
CA ALA A 34 5.82 10.74 22.47
C ALA A 34 4.87 9.57 22.19
N TYR A 35 4.64 9.28 20.92
CA TYR A 35 3.69 8.28 20.44
C TYR A 35 4.30 7.43 19.35
N GLN A 36 3.77 6.23 19.17
CA GLN A 36 4.09 5.34 18.08
C GLN A 36 2.83 4.82 17.43
N PHE A 37 2.82 4.84 16.10
CA PHE A 37 1.75 4.36 15.25
C PHE A 37 2.26 3.18 14.42
N GLU A 38 1.47 2.11 14.38
CA GLU A 38 1.71 0.91 13.59
C GLU A 38 0.58 0.77 12.57
N PHE A 39 0.93 0.61 11.30
CA PHE A 39 -0.04 0.53 10.20
C PHE A 39 0.37 -0.49 9.14
N GLY A 40 -0.60 -0.95 8.36
CA GLY A 40 -0.38 -1.79 7.19
C GLY A 40 -0.68 -1.10 5.87
N PHE A 41 -0.41 -1.80 4.79
CA PHE A 41 -0.77 -1.45 3.42
C PHE A 41 -2.26 -1.65 3.17
N ARG A 42 -2.80 -0.85 2.25
CA ARG A 42 -4.20 -0.90 1.80
C ARG A 42 -4.49 -2.29 1.20
N ASN A 43 -5.56 -2.95 1.67
CA ASN A 43 -6.03 -4.19 1.07
C ASN A 43 -6.82 -3.90 -0.22
N PHE A 44 -6.70 -4.77 -1.22
CA PHE A 44 -7.64 -4.77 -2.35
C PHE A 44 -8.97 -5.42 -1.92
N GLY A 45 -10.08 -4.96 -2.49
CA GLY A 45 -11.43 -5.45 -2.18
C GLY A 45 -12.06 -4.86 -0.90
N GLU A 46 -11.32 -4.02 -0.16
CA GLU A 46 -11.83 -3.23 0.95
C GLU A 46 -11.88 -1.75 0.54
N HIS A 47 -12.95 -1.05 0.91
CA HIS A 47 -13.13 0.39 0.64
C HIS A 47 -12.88 0.74 -0.85
N GLU A 48 -13.58 0.01 -1.74
CA GLU A 48 -13.44 0.14 -3.20
C GLU A 48 -13.83 1.54 -3.70
N ASP A 49 -14.83 2.17 -3.08
CA ASP A 49 -15.30 3.52 -3.45
C ASP A 49 -14.23 4.61 -3.28
N ASP A 50 -13.16 4.33 -2.53
CA ASP A 50 -12.05 5.25 -2.25
C ASP A 50 -10.83 5.02 -3.16
N TRP A 51 -10.93 4.16 -4.17
CA TRP A 51 -9.91 4.07 -5.21
C TRP A 51 -10.21 5.14 -6.26
N LEU A 52 -9.20 5.93 -6.62
CA LEU A 52 -9.34 7.00 -7.60
C LEU A 52 -8.76 6.57 -8.94
N SER A 53 -9.38 7.01 -10.03
CA SER A 53 -8.92 6.73 -11.38
C SER A 53 -7.77 7.63 -11.78
N ARG A 54 -7.02 7.20 -12.81
CA ARG A 54 -6.09 8.04 -13.56
C ARG A 54 -6.64 8.29 -14.95
N ALA A 55 -7.75 9.03 -15.01
CA ALA A 55 -8.47 9.30 -16.24
C ALA A 55 -7.68 10.16 -17.24
N SER A 56 -6.62 10.84 -16.80
CA SER A 56 -5.80 11.71 -17.65
C SER A 56 -4.43 12.04 -17.04
N ASP A 57 -3.61 12.74 -17.83
CA ASP A 57 -2.35 13.38 -17.41
C ASP A 57 -2.56 14.62 -16.51
N ARG A 58 -3.80 15.07 -16.33
CA ARG A 58 -4.15 16.22 -15.49
C ARG A 58 -4.45 15.75 -14.08
N ALA A 59 -3.71 16.31 -13.12
CA ALA A 59 -3.88 16.04 -11.69
C ALA A 59 -5.32 16.26 -11.18
N SER A 60 -6.11 17.14 -11.81
CA SER A 60 -7.51 17.38 -11.46
C SER A 60 -8.44 16.21 -11.74
N ASP A 61 -8.09 15.34 -12.69
CA ASP A 61 -8.96 14.23 -13.10
C ASP A 61 -8.72 12.99 -12.23
N TRP A 62 -7.73 13.06 -11.33
CA TRP A 62 -7.35 12.02 -10.36
C TRP A 62 -8.26 12.02 -9.12
N GLU A 63 -9.31 12.82 -9.12
CA GLU A 63 -10.32 12.90 -8.06
C GLU A 63 -11.58 12.06 -8.38
N THR A 64 -11.63 11.43 -9.56
CA THR A 64 -12.79 10.61 -9.95
C THR A 64 -12.68 9.21 -9.35
N PRO A 65 -13.73 8.67 -8.71
CA PRO A 65 -13.73 7.28 -8.24
C PRO A 65 -13.53 6.27 -9.37
N PHE A 66 -12.72 5.24 -9.12
CA PHE A 66 -12.50 4.12 -10.01
C PHE A 66 -13.67 3.13 -9.94
N THR A 67 -14.13 2.64 -11.09
CA THR A 67 -15.28 1.73 -11.18
C THR A 67 -14.84 0.26 -11.20
N PHE A 68 -15.23 -0.52 -10.17
CA PHE A 68 -14.99 -1.97 -10.09
C PHE A 68 -16.12 -2.78 -10.76
N ASP A 69 -16.20 -2.74 -12.08
CA ASP A 69 -17.26 -3.39 -12.87
C ASP A 69 -17.02 -4.88 -13.17
N TYR A 70 -16.93 -5.70 -12.12
CA TYR A 70 -16.65 -7.14 -12.20
C TYR A 70 -17.58 -7.93 -13.15
N GLU A 71 -18.85 -7.52 -13.24
CA GLU A 71 -19.87 -8.19 -14.07
C GLU A 71 -19.81 -7.78 -15.54
N HIS A 72 -18.93 -6.84 -15.91
CA HIS A 72 -18.75 -6.45 -17.30
C HIS A 72 -18.25 -7.67 -18.13
N PRO A 73 -18.84 -8.00 -19.31
CA PRO A 73 -18.55 -9.24 -20.03
C PRO A 73 -17.06 -9.48 -20.31
N LYS A 74 -16.33 -8.42 -20.66
CA LYS A 74 -14.87 -8.50 -20.88
C LYS A 74 -14.10 -8.80 -19.61
N VAL A 75 -14.52 -8.24 -18.47
CA VAL A 75 -13.88 -8.50 -17.17
C VAL A 75 -14.15 -9.94 -16.76
N ALA A 76 -15.38 -10.42 -16.90
CA ALA A 76 -15.72 -11.81 -16.64
C ALA A 76 -14.92 -12.80 -17.52
N GLU A 77 -14.78 -12.52 -18.81
CA GLU A 77 -13.95 -13.32 -19.73
C GLU A 77 -12.47 -13.28 -19.34
N PHE A 78 -11.94 -12.09 -19.05
CA PHE A 78 -10.57 -11.92 -18.59
C PHE A 78 -10.30 -12.70 -17.31
N THR A 79 -11.16 -12.59 -16.31
CA THR A 79 -11.08 -13.33 -15.04
C THR A 79 -11.04 -14.83 -15.29
N LYS A 80 -11.92 -15.35 -16.16
CA LYS A 80 -11.91 -16.77 -16.52
C LYS A 80 -10.57 -17.20 -17.13
N ASN A 81 -9.99 -16.39 -18.02
CA ASN A 81 -8.71 -16.68 -18.65
C ASN A 81 -7.55 -16.58 -17.63
N LEU A 82 -7.56 -15.57 -16.76
CA LEU A 82 -6.56 -15.37 -15.72
C LEU A 82 -6.50 -16.56 -14.77
N PHE A 83 -7.65 -17.07 -14.31
CA PHE A 83 -7.72 -18.19 -13.36
C PHE A 83 -7.87 -19.58 -14.01
N GLN A 84 -7.79 -19.69 -15.34
CA GLN A 84 -7.96 -20.96 -16.05
C GLN A 84 -6.94 -22.02 -15.59
N GLY A 85 -7.42 -23.23 -15.27
CA GLY A 85 -6.56 -24.38 -14.97
C GLY A 85 -6.05 -24.45 -13.53
N GLU A 86 -6.34 -23.45 -12.69
CA GLU A 86 -5.97 -23.46 -11.28
C GLU A 86 -7.17 -23.84 -10.42
N SER A 87 -7.03 -24.93 -9.66
CA SER A 87 -8.06 -25.39 -8.71
C SER A 87 -7.77 -24.97 -7.27
N SER A 88 -6.51 -24.59 -6.97
CA SER A 88 -6.10 -24.07 -5.67
C SER A 88 -4.85 -23.20 -5.80
N PHE A 89 -4.78 -22.11 -5.05
CA PHE A 89 -3.60 -21.23 -4.98
C PHE A 89 -2.75 -21.51 -3.74
N ALA A 90 -2.60 -22.79 -3.40
CA ALA A 90 -1.95 -23.24 -2.17
C ALA A 90 -0.43 -23.44 -2.32
N SER A 91 0.15 -23.17 -3.51
CA SER A 91 1.58 -23.27 -3.75
C SER A 91 2.15 -21.98 -4.35
N PRO A 92 3.43 -21.65 -4.06
CA PRO A 92 4.12 -20.53 -4.69
C PRO A 92 4.09 -20.53 -6.22
N GLU A 93 4.19 -21.69 -6.84
CA GLU A 93 4.20 -21.84 -8.30
C GLU A 93 2.86 -21.43 -8.92
N ALA A 94 1.74 -21.75 -8.26
CA ALA A 94 0.41 -21.36 -8.73
C ALA A 94 0.24 -19.82 -8.69
N VAL A 95 0.73 -19.16 -7.63
CA VAL A 95 0.68 -17.69 -7.52
C VAL A 95 1.60 -17.03 -8.55
N ARG A 96 2.80 -17.57 -8.77
CA ARG A 96 3.73 -17.10 -9.80
C ARG A 96 3.13 -17.28 -11.21
N ALA A 97 2.50 -18.41 -11.50
CA ALA A 97 1.84 -18.66 -12.77
C ALA A 97 0.68 -17.69 -13.06
N LEU A 98 -0.09 -17.30 -12.03
CA LEU A 98 -1.09 -16.24 -12.16
C LEU A 98 -0.46 -14.88 -12.50
N ALA A 99 0.61 -14.51 -11.80
CA ALA A 99 1.33 -13.27 -12.04
C ALA A 99 1.92 -13.20 -13.46
N ASP A 100 2.47 -14.31 -13.94
CA ASP A 100 2.97 -14.44 -15.32
C ASP A 100 1.84 -14.29 -16.33
N ARG A 101 0.69 -14.92 -16.07
CA ARG A 101 -0.47 -14.84 -16.96
C ARG A 101 -1.06 -13.44 -17.01
N LEU A 102 -1.11 -12.72 -15.89
CA LEU A 102 -1.45 -11.28 -15.91
C LEU A 102 -0.51 -10.53 -16.85
N GLY A 103 0.80 -10.80 -16.79
CA GLY A 103 1.80 -10.17 -17.65
C GLY A 103 1.72 -10.55 -19.13
N GLN A 104 1.01 -11.64 -19.47
CA GLN A 104 0.68 -12.04 -20.84
C GLN A 104 -0.60 -11.38 -21.35
N LEU A 105 -1.61 -11.24 -20.48
CA LEU A 105 -2.92 -10.68 -20.83
C LEU A 105 -2.93 -9.14 -20.82
N ILE A 106 -2.15 -8.51 -19.93
CA ILE A 106 -2.06 -7.05 -19.80
C ILE A 106 -0.60 -6.61 -19.97
N ARG A 107 -0.30 -5.98 -21.11
CA ARG A 107 1.04 -5.44 -21.37
C ARG A 107 1.33 -4.21 -20.49
N SER A 108 2.59 -4.01 -20.15
CA SER A 108 3.01 -2.78 -19.49
C SER A 108 2.96 -1.61 -20.48
N MET A 109 2.42 -0.49 -20.04
CA MET A 109 2.29 0.74 -20.84
C MET A 109 3.62 1.51 -20.87
N GLY A 110 3.99 2.12 -22.00
CA GLY A 110 5.15 3.02 -22.05
C GLY A 110 4.87 4.39 -21.40
N ILE A 111 5.91 5.08 -20.91
CA ILE A 111 5.81 6.37 -20.21
C ILE A 111 5.06 7.46 -21.02
N ASN A 112 5.09 7.38 -22.36
CA ASN A 112 4.46 8.37 -23.25
C ASN A 112 3.10 7.94 -23.80
N GLU A 113 2.60 6.77 -23.41
CA GLU A 113 1.28 6.34 -23.83
C GLU A 113 0.23 6.94 -22.89
N PRO A 114 -0.90 7.46 -23.43
CA PRO A 114 -1.94 7.99 -22.57
C PRO A 114 -2.62 6.85 -21.81
N GLU A 115 -2.78 7.05 -20.51
CA GLU A 115 -3.48 6.16 -19.60
C GLU A 115 -4.92 6.63 -19.42
N TYR A 116 -5.87 5.76 -19.75
CA TYR A 116 -7.31 6.00 -19.58
C TYR A 116 -7.90 4.79 -18.86
N ASN A 117 -7.71 4.73 -17.55
CA ASN A 117 -8.11 3.59 -16.73
C ASN A 117 -9.10 4.05 -15.64
N ASN A 118 -10.37 4.19 -16.01
CA ASN A 118 -11.45 4.57 -15.08
C ASN A 118 -12.18 3.37 -14.48
N SER A 119 -12.04 2.20 -15.09
CA SER A 119 -12.68 0.97 -14.66
C SER A 119 -11.82 -0.26 -14.89
N LEU A 120 -12.21 -1.40 -14.32
CA LEU A 120 -11.57 -2.69 -14.65
C LEU A 120 -11.76 -3.01 -16.13
N SER A 121 -12.95 -2.75 -16.69
CA SER A 121 -13.22 -2.99 -18.11
C SER A 121 -12.40 -2.13 -19.06
N ASP A 122 -12.00 -0.91 -18.67
CA ASP A 122 -11.09 -0.07 -19.44
C ASP A 122 -9.70 -0.70 -19.54
N ILE A 123 -9.14 -1.14 -18.40
CA ILE A 123 -7.84 -1.79 -18.32
C ILE A 123 -7.84 -3.06 -19.18
N VAL A 124 -8.87 -3.90 -19.02
CA VAL A 124 -9.00 -5.15 -19.77
C VAL A 124 -9.22 -4.89 -21.27
N THR A 125 -10.04 -3.90 -21.63
CA THR A 125 -10.30 -3.55 -23.04
C THR A 125 -9.04 -3.03 -23.74
N SER A 126 -8.27 -2.20 -23.05
CA SER A 126 -7.03 -1.66 -23.61
C SER A 126 -5.92 -2.72 -23.71
N GLY A 127 -6.00 -3.77 -22.87
CA GLY A 127 -4.99 -4.82 -22.78
C GLY A 127 -3.65 -4.30 -22.26
N LYS A 128 -3.62 -3.11 -21.65
CA LYS A 128 -2.40 -2.43 -21.19
C LYS A 128 -2.64 -1.63 -19.91
N GLY A 129 -1.61 -1.41 -19.11
CA GLY A 129 -1.71 -0.58 -17.91
C GLY A 129 -0.36 -0.23 -17.30
N MET A 130 -0.32 0.84 -16.50
CA MET A 130 0.81 1.17 -15.65
C MET A 130 0.79 0.36 -14.34
N CYS A 131 1.77 0.63 -13.47
CA CYS A 131 1.99 -0.08 -12.21
C CYS A 131 0.76 -0.18 -11.31
N ASP A 132 0.01 0.91 -11.16
CA ASP A 132 -1.20 1.05 -10.36
C ASP A 132 -2.39 0.34 -11.02
N ALA A 133 -2.69 0.61 -12.29
CA ALA A 133 -3.80 -0.03 -13.01
C ALA A 133 -3.66 -1.57 -12.99
N LYS A 134 -2.46 -2.09 -13.24
CA LYS A 134 -2.21 -3.53 -13.20
C LYS A 134 -2.32 -4.10 -11.79
N SER A 135 -1.86 -3.36 -10.78
CA SER A 135 -2.00 -3.77 -9.38
C SER A 135 -3.45 -3.76 -8.92
N VAL A 136 -4.24 -2.75 -9.30
CA VAL A 136 -5.69 -2.64 -9.02
C VAL A 136 -6.43 -3.81 -9.67
N LEU A 137 -6.27 -4.02 -10.97
CA LEU A 137 -6.92 -5.11 -11.67
C LEU A 137 -6.57 -6.47 -11.04
N PHE A 138 -5.29 -6.75 -10.82
CA PHE A 138 -4.88 -8.05 -10.30
C PHE A 138 -5.27 -8.24 -8.84
N GLY A 139 -4.99 -7.25 -7.99
CA GLY A 139 -5.27 -7.30 -6.57
C GLY A 139 -6.76 -7.45 -6.26
N SER A 140 -7.61 -6.70 -6.95
CA SER A 140 -9.07 -6.80 -6.82
C SER A 140 -9.61 -8.16 -7.27
N LEU A 141 -9.10 -8.71 -8.36
CA LEU A 141 -9.48 -10.05 -8.81
C LEU A 141 -8.99 -11.14 -7.84
N LEU A 142 -7.78 -11.01 -7.29
CA LEU A 142 -7.28 -11.93 -6.26
C LEU A 142 -8.18 -11.89 -5.01
N ALA A 143 -8.51 -10.69 -4.52
CA ALA A 143 -9.36 -10.51 -3.34
C ALA A 143 -10.77 -11.09 -3.53
N ARG A 144 -11.34 -10.99 -4.74
CA ARG A 144 -12.68 -11.49 -5.05
C ARG A 144 -12.75 -12.99 -5.30
N HIS A 145 -11.71 -13.58 -5.89
CA HIS A 145 -11.77 -14.95 -6.43
C HIS A 145 -10.87 -15.96 -5.69
N THR A 146 -10.08 -15.51 -4.71
CA THR A 146 -9.15 -16.36 -3.97
C THR A 146 -9.19 -16.03 -2.48
N ASN A 147 -8.58 -16.88 -1.66
CA ASN A 147 -8.35 -16.59 -0.24
C ASN A 147 -7.02 -15.83 0.01
N LEU A 148 -6.35 -15.39 -1.05
CA LEU A 148 -5.09 -14.65 -0.93
C LEU A 148 -5.38 -13.22 -0.46
N LYS A 149 -4.60 -12.75 0.51
CA LYS A 149 -4.63 -11.35 0.94
C LYS A 149 -3.69 -10.54 0.07
N ALA A 150 -4.25 -9.74 -0.82
CA ALA A 150 -3.49 -8.82 -1.68
C ALA A 150 -3.55 -7.39 -1.13
N GLN A 151 -2.40 -6.71 -1.10
CA GLN A 151 -2.24 -5.36 -0.61
C GLN A 151 -1.42 -4.50 -1.58
N ALA A 152 -1.80 -3.22 -1.71
CA ALA A 152 -1.07 -2.25 -2.50
C ALA A 152 0.05 -1.60 -1.70
N ILE A 153 1.27 -1.68 -2.21
CA ILE A 153 2.41 -0.94 -1.72
C ILE A 153 2.68 0.18 -2.72
N ILE A 154 2.61 1.42 -2.23
CA ILE A 154 2.97 2.60 -3.01
C ILE A 154 4.28 3.13 -2.43
N GLY A 155 5.19 3.53 -3.30
CA GLY A 155 6.48 4.06 -2.89
C GLY A 155 7.27 4.55 -4.08
N GLN A 156 8.59 4.46 -3.97
CA GLN A 156 9.51 4.91 -5.02
C GLN A 156 10.55 3.85 -5.36
N TYR A 157 11.02 3.91 -6.60
CA TYR A 157 12.21 3.20 -7.06
C TYR A 157 13.48 3.87 -6.55
N GLY A 158 14.35 3.11 -5.87
CA GLY A 158 15.63 3.59 -5.35
C GLY A 158 15.61 3.86 -3.83
N LYS A 159 16.81 3.95 -3.25
CA LYS A 159 16.97 4.35 -1.84
C LYS A 159 16.76 5.86 -1.73
N VAL A 160 16.05 6.29 -0.67
CA VAL A 160 15.73 7.71 -0.37
C VAL A 160 16.96 8.63 -0.38
N HIS A 161 18.17 8.09 -0.17
CA HIS A 161 19.44 8.83 -0.12
C HIS A 161 20.11 9.03 -1.48
N GLU A 162 19.62 8.38 -2.53
CA GLU A 162 20.04 8.67 -3.89
C GLU A 162 19.17 9.84 -4.36
N ARG A 163 19.75 11.02 -4.57
CA ARG A 163 19.07 12.14 -5.22
C ARG A 163 18.58 11.67 -6.59
N VAL A 164 17.35 11.17 -6.66
CA VAL A 164 16.72 10.86 -7.93
C VAL A 164 16.17 12.18 -8.45
N SER A 165 16.59 12.58 -9.64
CA SER A 165 16.13 13.83 -10.26
C SER A 165 14.62 13.83 -10.50
N HIS A 166 13.98 12.65 -10.51
CA HIS A 166 12.56 12.41 -10.63
C HIS A 166 12.22 11.14 -9.81
N PRO A 167 11.70 11.23 -8.58
CA PRO A 167 11.16 10.06 -7.90
C PRO A 167 9.95 9.58 -8.72
N PHE A 168 10.10 8.43 -9.40
CA PHE A 168 8.98 7.79 -10.05
C PHE A 168 8.16 7.09 -8.96
N HIS A 169 7.02 7.68 -8.60
CA HIS A 169 6.01 7.00 -7.81
C HIS A 169 5.65 5.67 -8.49
N HIS A 170 5.73 4.60 -7.72
CA HIS A 170 5.52 3.24 -8.22
C HIS A 170 4.61 2.47 -7.28
N GLN A 171 3.77 1.61 -7.85
CA GLN A 171 2.91 0.72 -7.10
C GLN A 171 3.25 -0.74 -7.42
N TRP A 172 3.44 -1.52 -6.36
CA TRP A 172 3.61 -2.96 -6.42
C TRP A 172 2.73 -3.61 -5.35
N MET A 173 2.81 -4.93 -5.22
CA MET A 173 1.88 -5.70 -4.42
C MET A 173 2.59 -6.57 -3.40
N ARG A 174 1.96 -6.67 -2.23
CA ARG A 174 2.19 -7.76 -1.28
C ARG A 174 1.01 -8.72 -1.38
N ILE A 175 1.27 -10.00 -1.59
CA ILE A 175 0.26 -11.06 -1.61
C ILE A 175 0.62 -12.05 -0.50
N SER A 176 -0.35 -12.62 0.21
CA SER A 176 -0.08 -13.65 1.21
C SER A 176 -1.19 -14.71 1.25
N ASP A 177 -0.77 -15.96 1.41
CA ASP A 177 -1.63 -17.12 1.66
C ASP A 177 -1.62 -17.53 3.16
N GLY A 178 -0.88 -16.80 4.00
CA GLY A 178 -0.65 -17.09 5.43
C GLY A 178 0.68 -17.81 5.73
N THR A 179 1.14 -18.66 4.83
CA THR A 179 2.40 -19.44 4.95
C THR A 179 3.54 -18.78 4.17
N HIS A 180 3.21 -18.07 3.11
CA HIS A 180 4.11 -17.35 2.24
C HIS A 180 3.67 -15.88 2.11
N VAL A 181 4.67 -15.05 1.80
CA VAL A 181 4.48 -13.70 1.33
C VAL A 181 5.14 -13.57 -0.03
N TYR A 182 4.40 -13.02 -0.97
CA TYR A 182 4.87 -12.74 -2.32
C TYR A 182 4.96 -11.24 -2.51
N LEU A 183 6.10 -10.77 -3.00
CA LEU A 183 6.22 -9.41 -3.51
C LEU A 183 6.16 -9.46 -5.02
N PHE A 184 5.22 -8.73 -5.60
CA PHE A 184 4.96 -8.75 -7.02
C PHE A 184 4.93 -7.33 -7.59
N ASP A 185 5.79 -7.09 -8.57
CA ASP A 185 5.77 -5.88 -9.39
C ASP A 185 5.19 -6.21 -10.77
N PRO A 186 3.90 -5.87 -11.02
CA PRO A 186 3.25 -6.20 -12.28
C PRO A 186 3.78 -5.40 -13.47
N MET A 187 4.44 -4.26 -13.22
CA MET A 187 4.98 -3.40 -14.28
C MET A 187 6.23 -4.02 -14.90
N TYR A 188 7.14 -4.49 -14.04
CA TYR A 188 8.43 -5.06 -14.44
C TYR A 188 8.48 -6.58 -14.41
N LYS A 189 7.34 -7.24 -14.13
CA LYS A 189 7.20 -8.70 -14.05
C LYS A 189 8.18 -9.32 -13.05
N ARG A 190 8.41 -8.64 -11.93
CA ARG A 190 9.29 -9.15 -10.87
C ARG A 190 8.46 -9.83 -9.81
N PHE A 191 8.90 -11.00 -9.36
CA PHE A 191 8.19 -11.79 -8.38
C PHE A 191 9.18 -12.44 -7.42
N ALA A 192 9.03 -12.17 -6.13
CA ALA A 192 9.84 -12.77 -5.08
C ALA A 192 8.94 -13.47 -4.07
N THR A 193 9.37 -14.66 -3.63
CA THR A 193 8.64 -15.48 -2.65
C THR A 193 9.42 -15.57 -1.35
N PHE A 194 8.70 -15.43 -0.24
CA PHE A 194 9.23 -15.57 1.09
C PHE A 194 8.38 -16.55 1.90
N GLU A 195 9.01 -17.49 2.57
CA GLU A 195 8.36 -18.33 3.59
C GLU A 195 8.20 -17.54 4.89
N ASN A 196 7.04 -17.67 5.53
CA ASN A 196 6.68 -17.01 6.78
C ASN A 196 6.73 -18.02 7.94
N GLU A 197 7.79 -17.97 8.74
CA GLU A 197 7.95 -18.83 9.91
C GLU A 197 7.66 -18.04 11.20
N GLY A 198 6.41 -17.63 11.38
CA GLY A 198 5.97 -16.96 12.60
C GLY A 198 6.53 -15.54 12.73
N ASP A 199 7.74 -15.39 13.29
CA ASP A 199 8.38 -14.09 13.54
C ASP A 199 9.43 -13.70 12.49
N ALA A 200 9.70 -14.58 11.51
CA ALA A 200 10.70 -14.35 10.48
C ALA A 200 10.24 -14.69 9.06
N PHE A 201 10.89 -14.04 8.09
CA PHE A 201 10.72 -14.32 6.66
C PHE A 201 12.02 -14.83 6.03
N TYR A 202 11.91 -15.83 5.16
CA TYR A 202 13.04 -16.44 4.45
C TYR A 202 12.81 -16.41 2.94
N PRO A 203 13.70 -15.83 2.13
CA PRO A 203 13.57 -15.85 0.68
C PRO A 203 13.70 -17.28 0.17
N LEU A 204 12.78 -17.70 -0.70
CA LEU A 204 12.87 -18.98 -1.41
C LEU A 204 13.70 -18.88 -2.70
N ASP A 205 13.82 -17.67 -3.25
CA ASP A 205 14.46 -17.39 -4.54
C ASP A 205 15.50 -16.26 -4.41
N GLU A 206 16.58 -16.27 -5.20
CA GLU A 206 17.67 -15.25 -5.17
C GLU A 206 17.29 -13.89 -5.79
N GLU A 207 16.08 -13.72 -6.33
CA GLU A 207 15.63 -12.47 -6.99
C GLU A 207 15.11 -11.38 -6.02
N ASP A 208 15.29 -11.55 -4.71
CA ASP A 208 14.82 -10.63 -3.66
C ASP A 208 15.45 -9.22 -3.72
N SER A 209 16.65 -9.10 -4.33
CA SER A 209 17.43 -7.86 -4.42
C SER A 209 16.73 -6.67 -5.09
N HIS A 210 15.67 -6.91 -5.87
CA HIS A 210 14.92 -5.82 -6.48
C HIS A 210 14.01 -5.10 -5.48
N PHE A 211 13.37 -5.83 -4.57
CA PHE A 211 12.42 -5.27 -3.60
C PHE A 211 13.11 -4.61 -2.40
N SER A 212 14.36 -4.99 -2.11
CA SER A 212 15.19 -4.30 -1.11
C SER A 212 15.62 -2.88 -1.51
N ASN A 213 15.54 -2.57 -2.81
CA ASN A 213 15.80 -1.23 -3.35
C ASN A 213 14.52 -0.41 -3.58
N LEU A 214 13.35 -0.96 -3.25
CA LEU A 214 12.08 -0.23 -3.27
C LEU A 214 11.80 0.32 -1.88
N THR A 215 11.42 1.59 -1.81
CA THR A 215 11.11 2.24 -0.54
C THR A 215 9.62 2.58 -0.47
N PRO A 216 8.84 1.94 0.44
CA PRO A 216 7.44 2.28 0.64
C PRO A 216 7.25 3.71 1.15
N ALA A 217 6.22 4.39 0.64
CA ALA A 217 5.76 5.65 1.19
C ALA A 217 4.99 5.43 2.50
N CYS A 218 5.13 6.37 3.43
CA CYS A 218 4.48 6.38 4.73
C CYS A 218 3.41 7.49 4.78
N TYR A 219 2.30 7.27 4.08
CA TYR A 219 1.20 8.24 3.99
C TYR A 219 0.61 8.63 5.36
N PRO A 220 0.38 7.71 6.32
CA PRO A 220 -0.12 8.10 7.64
C PRO A 220 0.81 9.07 8.38
N ALA A 221 2.13 8.88 8.28
CA ALA A 221 3.09 9.82 8.88
C ALA A 221 3.05 11.17 8.17
N ALA A 222 2.99 11.19 6.83
CA ALA A 222 2.93 12.44 6.06
C ALA A 222 1.69 13.27 6.44
N LYS A 223 0.52 12.61 6.55
CA LYS A 223 -0.71 13.25 7.01
C LYS A 223 -0.57 13.80 8.42
N LEU A 224 -0.09 13.01 9.39
CA LEU A 224 0.12 13.47 10.76
C LEU A 224 1.12 14.63 10.84
N MET A 225 2.19 14.63 10.05
CA MET A 225 3.19 15.70 10.01
C MET A 225 2.56 17.04 9.65
N THR A 226 1.87 17.11 8.51
CA THR A 226 1.20 18.32 8.03
C THR A 226 0.15 18.82 9.03
N GLN A 227 -0.52 17.90 9.70
CA GLN A 227 -1.74 18.18 10.42
C GLN A 227 -1.54 18.48 11.91
N MET A 228 -0.62 17.78 12.57
CA MET A 228 -0.36 17.96 13.99
C MET A 228 0.76 18.96 14.25
N GLY A 229 1.53 19.35 13.22
CA GLY A 229 2.69 20.23 13.38
C GLY A 229 3.84 19.54 14.11
N ILE A 230 3.98 18.23 13.89
CA ILE A 230 5.02 17.40 14.50
C ILE A 230 6.37 17.77 13.89
N SER A 231 7.36 18.06 14.74
CA SER A 231 8.72 18.41 14.33
C SER A 231 9.71 17.24 14.33
N ARG A 232 9.32 16.07 14.87
CA ARG A 232 10.20 14.91 15.01
C ARG A 232 9.47 13.61 14.67
N PHE A 233 10.07 12.84 13.76
CA PHE A 233 9.66 11.48 13.42
C PHE A 233 10.81 10.49 13.63
N GLY A 234 10.47 9.26 13.99
CA GLY A 234 11.40 8.11 14.08
C GLY A 234 10.85 6.90 13.31
N GLY A 235 11.74 6.03 12.84
CA GLY A 235 11.39 4.86 12.00
C GLY A 235 11.09 5.18 10.53
N VAL A 236 10.94 6.46 10.19
CA VAL A 236 10.68 6.97 8.84
C VAL A 236 11.65 8.08 8.48
N GLN A 237 11.79 8.35 7.19
CA GLN A 237 12.61 9.40 6.62
C GLN A 237 11.72 10.44 5.96
N VAL A 238 11.89 11.70 6.35
CA VAL A 238 11.19 12.83 5.77
C VAL A 238 12.02 13.39 4.61
N VAL A 239 11.38 13.54 3.46
CA VAL A 239 11.95 14.15 2.26
C VAL A 239 11.13 15.40 1.97
N GLU A 240 11.80 16.56 1.96
CA GLU A 240 11.18 17.80 1.51
C GLU A 240 10.97 17.71 0.00
N SER A 241 9.74 17.90 -0.47
CA SER A 241 9.48 18.01 -1.90
C SER A 241 10.08 19.32 -2.43
N ASN A 242 10.45 19.35 -3.71
CA ASN A 242 10.99 20.55 -4.35
C ASN A 242 10.01 21.74 -4.36
N SER A 243 8.72 21.52 -4.04
CA SER A 243 7.71 22.58 -3.95
C SER A 243 7.60 23.26 -2.58
N GLY A 244 8.37 22.84 -1.56
CA GLY A 244 8.46 23.51 -0.25
C GLY A 244 7.22 23.36 0.66
N ASP A 245 6.04 23.14 0.08
CA ASP A 245 4.76 23.10 0.80
C ASP A 245 4.24 21.68 1.07
N SER A 246 4.90 20.64 0.55
CA SER A 246 4.51 19.24 0.73
C SER A 246 5.68 18.37 1.21
N HIS A 247 5.43 17.58 2.26
CA HIS A 247 6.41 16.64 2.80
C HIS A 247 6.07 15.25 2.28
N GLU A 248 7.05 14.56 1.71
CA GLU A 248 6.94 13.15 1.40
C GLU A 248 7.66 12.37 2.49
N ILE A 249 6.99 11.38 3.08
CA ILE A 249 7.57 10.57 4.16
C ILE A 249 7.66 9.14 3.67
N TYR A 250 8.81 8.53 3.86
CA TYR A 250 9.13 7.18 3.41
C TYR A 250 9.59 6.32 4.58
N VAL A 251 9.39 5.00 4.47
CA VAL A 251 10.02 4.05 5.39
C VAL A 251 11.54 4.13 5.21
N SER A 252 12.31 4.02 6.30
CA SER A 252 13.78 4.03 6.17
C SER A 252 14.28 2.84 5.35
N SER A 253 15.36 3.01 4.58
CA SER A 253 15.86 1.96 3.69
C SER A 253 16.22 0.65 4.39
N GLU A 254 16.61 0.69 5.67
CA GLU A 254 16.92 -0.50 6.49
C GLU A 254 15.64 -1.30 6.83
N GLU A 255 14.51 -0.61 6.94
CA GLU A 255 13.20 -1.19 7.30
C GLU A 255 12.32 -1.47 6.06
N SER A 256 12.69 -0.99 4.87
CA SER A 256 11.88 -1.11 3.65
C SER A 256 11.41 -2.53 3.36
N LEU A 257 12.34 -3.50 3.28
CA LEU A 257 11.97 -4.89 2.98
C LEU A 257 11.23 -5.57 4.16
N PRO A 258 11.70 -5.47 5.42
CA PRO A 258 10.95 -5.98 6.57
C PRO A 258 9.49 -5.49 6.63
N VAL A 259 9.24 -4.21 6.35
CA VAL A 259 7.90 -3.61 6.34
C VAL A 259 7.06 -4.17 5.19
N GLN A 260 7.64 -4.31 3.99
CA GLN A 260 6.98 -4.94 2.83
C GLN A 260 6.54 -6.38 3.14
N LEU A 261 7.35 -7.16 3.87
CA LEU A 261 7.04 -8.55 4.19
C LEU A 261 6.04 -8.69 5.34
N SER A 262 6.27 -7.98 6.44
CA SER A 262 5.44 -8.02 7.64
C SER A 262 4.11 -7.28 7.50
N ASN A 263 3.98 -6.45 6.46
CA ASN A 263 2.88 -5.50 6.31
C ASN A 263 2.77 -4.56 7.54
N ASN A 264 3.84 -4.32 8.29
CA ASN A 264 3.78 -3.52 9.51
C ASN A 264 4.81 -2.39 9.44
N ALA A 265 4.35 -1.22 9.04
CA ALA A 265 5.13 0.00 9.08
C ALA A 265 4.92 0.68 10.42
N THR A 266 6.02 1.10 11.05
CA THR A 266 5.99 1.78 12.34
C THR A 266 6.66 3.13 12.22
N PHE A 267 6.03 4.17 12.78
CA PHE A 267 6.69 5.45 13.00
C PHE A 267 6.36 5.99 14.38
N SER A 268 7.32 6.70 14.95
CA SER A 268 7.14 7.43 16.20
C SER A 268 7.13 8.92 15.96
N PHE A 269 6.40 9.66 16.77
CA PHE A 269 6.34 11.11 16.72
C PHE A 269 6.19 11.71 18.13
N GLU A 270 6.54 12.99 18.27
CA GLU A 270 6.41 13.74 19.51
C GLU A 270 5.51 14.96 19.29
N ILE A 271 4.58 15.20 20.22
CA ILE A 271 3.76 16.42 20.24
C ILE A 271 4.03 17.21 21.52
N ASP A 272 4.18 18.52 21.36
CA ASP A 272 4.53 19.46 22.41
C ASP A 272 3.32 19.97 23.21
N LYS A 273 2.12 19.81 22.64
CA LYS A 273 0.85 20.25 23.19
C LYS A 273 -0.24 19.24 22.87
N GLU A 274 -1.35 19.38 23.57
CA GLU A 274 -2.56 18.61 23.34
C GLU A 274 -3.06 18.76 21.89
N LYS A 275 -3.45 17.65 21.27
CA LYS A 275 -3.93 17.56 19.88
C LYS A 275 -5.11 16.61 19.79
N GLU A 276 -6.04 16.91 18.90
CA GLU A 276 -7.15 16.03 18.55
C GLU A 276 -6.96 15.50 17.13
N PHE A 277 -7.33 14.25 16.93
CA PHE A 277 -7.32 13.59 15.62
C PHE A 277 -8.42 12.55 15.55
N GLU A 278 -8.89 12.27 14.35
CA GLU A 278 -9.89 11.24 14.07
C GLU A 278 -9.22 10.03 13.42
N ILE A 279 -9.58 8.86 13.91
CA ILE A 279 -9.31 7.59 13.25
C ILE A 279 -10.66 7.05 12.73
N PHE A 280 -10.71 6.60 11.49
CA PHE A 280 -11.85 5.86 10.96
C PHE A 280 -11.39 4.88 9.89
N ASP A 281 -11.81 3.62 9.97
CA ASP A 281 -11.54 2.56 8.98
C ASP A 281 -10.11 2.56 8.40
N GLY A 282 -9.11 2.82 9.24
CA GLY A 282 -7.72 2.82 8.78
C GLY A 282 -7.22 4.15 8.18
N ALA A 283 -8.01 5.20 8.20
CA ALA A 283 -7.57 6.56 7.89
C ALA A 283 -7.30 7.36 9.17
N ILE A 284 -6.39 8.32 9.06
CA ILE A 284 -6.19 9.39 10.03
C ILE A 284 -6.70 10.68 9.40
N LYS A 285 -7.64 11.35 10.07
CA LYS A 285 -8.14 12.68 9.68
C LYS A 285 -7.89 13.67 10.79
N THR A 286 -7.43 14.84 10.41
CA THR A 286 -7.58 16.05 11.22
C THR A 286 -8.06 17.15 10.28
N GLY A 287 -9.01 17.98 10.73
CA GLY A 287 -9.57 19.06 9.92
C GLY A 287 -10.61 18.63 8.87
N SER A 288 -11.00 19.58 8.01
CA SER A 288 -12.19 19.54 7.16
C SER A 288 -11.99 19.04 5.73
N ASP A 289 -10.77 18.94 5.22
CA ASP A 289 -10.52 18.57 3.81
C ASP A 289 -10.45 17.03 3.64
N GLU A 290 -11.40 16.52 2.86
CA GLU A 290 -11.74 15.10 2.77
C GLU A 290 -10.91 14.36 1.72
N THR A 291 -9.68 13.97 2.06
CA THR A 291 -9.02 12.85 1.38
C THR A 291 -8.49 11.88 2.42
N ALA A 292 -9.33 10.87 2.69
CA ALA A 292 -9.00 9.73 3.53
C ALA A 292 -8.16 8.75 2.74
N LEU A 293 -6.97 8.40 3.23
CA LEU A 293 -6.23 7.26 2.71
C LEU A 293 -6.37 6.11 3.71
N TYR A 294 -6.97 5.00 3.28
CA TYR A 294 -7.34 3.88 4.13
C TYR A 294 -6.18 2.88 4.23
N PHE A 295 -5.67 2.70 5.45
CA PHE A 295 -4.57 1.81 5.82
C PHE A 295 -4.90 1.07 7.11
N PRO A 296 -4.82 -0.28 7.18
CA PRO A 296 -5.15 -1.00 8.40
C PRO A 296 -4.32 -0.51 9.60
N ILE A 297 -4.97 0.02 10.64
CA ILE A 297 -4.29 0.41 11.88
C ILE A 297 -4.01 -0.85 12.66
N LYS A 298 -2.74 -1.07 12.98
CA LYS A 298 -2.26 -2.27 13.68
C LYS A 298 -1.96 -2.00 15.14
N GLY A 299 -1.70 -0.75 15.50
CA GLY A 299 -1.39 -0.36 16.87
C GLY A 299 -1.18 1.13 17.03
N PHE A 300 -1.40 1.60 18.25
CA PHE A 300 -1.09 2.96 18.67
C PHE A 300 -0.68 2.94 20.14
N ARG A 301 0.46 3.52 20.50
CA ARG A 301 0.88 3.57 21.90
C ARG A 301 1.62 4.85 22.25
N GLU A 302 1.43 5.31 23.48
CA GLU A 302 2.30 6.30 24.11
C GLU A 302 3.66 5.66 24.45
N LEU A 303 4.73 6.37 24.11
CA LEU A 303 6.10 6.02 24.44
C LEU A 303 6.45 6.67 25.79
N LYS A 304 6.95 5.87 26.72
CA LYS A 304 7.40 6.32 28.05
C LYS A 304 8.79 6.93 28.01
#